data_AF-A0A1C0B5N9-F1
#
_entry.id   AF-A0A1C0B5N9-F1
#
_cell.length_a   1.000
_cell.length_b   1.000
_cell.length_c   1.000
_cell.angle_alpha   90.00
_cell.angle_beta   90.00
_cell.angle_gamma   90.00
#
_symmetry.space_group_name_H-M   'P 1'
#
loop_
_entity.id
_entity.type
_entity.pdbx_description
1 polymer ?
#
loop_
_entity_poly.entity_id
_entity_poly.type
_entity_poly.pdbx_seq_one_letter_code
_entity_poly.pdbx_strand_id
1 'polypeptide(L)'
;MKIKFLIYIKKLPIALNIAFVVSLISILAMDLYFRNIPEIFSWGSEFGDIYYRICLSIVASYIFYFIVVHLKAMKDKENVKNWKSITIKNFWSLRENYEHKSLHKKSLVKKQGF
;
A
#
# COMPACT_ATOMS: atom_id res chain seq x y z
N MET A 1 -10.11 -11.14 -6.14
CA MET A 1 -9.60 -10.48 -4.92
C MET A 1 -8.11 -10.79 -4.65
N LYS A 2 -7.66 -12.05 -4.76
CA LYS A 2 -6.27 -12.49 -4.47
C LYS A 2 -5.16 -11.90 -5.37
N ILE A 3 -5.42 -11.70 -6.66
CA ILE A 3 -4.40 -11.29 -7.65
C ILE A 3 -3.90 -9.85 -7.42
N LYS A 4 -4.78 -8.94 -6.95
CA LYS A 4 -4.38 -7.56 -6.64
C LYS A 4 -3.40 -7.52 -5.45
N PHE A 5 -3.54 -8.42 -4.48
CA PHE A 5 -2.66 -8.48 -3.32
C PHE A 5 -1.21 -8.86 -3.67
N LEU A 6 -1.02 -9.77 -4.64
CA LEU A 6 0.32 -10.12 -5.15
C LEU A 6 1.01 -8.95 -5.86
N ILE A 7 0.26 -8.13 -6.59
CA ILE A 7 0.79 -6.92 -7.24
C ILE A 7 1.18 -5.87 -6.19
N TYR A 8 0.52 -5.84 -5.04
CA TYR A 8 0.86 -4.95 -3.94
C TYR A 8 2.22 -5.29 -3.34
N ILE A 9 2.50 -6.58 -3.11
CA ILE A 9 3.78 -7.04 -2.57
C ILE A 9 4.93 -6.67 -3.53
N LYS A 10 4.71 -6.76 -4.85
CA LYS A 10 5.70 -6.40 -5.87
C LYS A 10 6.07 -4.91 -5.92
N LYS A 11 5.26 -4.02 -5.33
CA LYS A 11 5.55 -2.57 -5.24
C LYS A 11 6.31 -2.19 -3.97
N LEU A 12 6.57 -3.12 -3.06
CA LEU A 12 7.41 -2.84 -1.90
C LEU A 12 8.87 -2.63 -2.33
N PRO A 13 9.66 -1.84 -1.56
CA PRO A 13 11.08 -1.73 -1.78
C PRO A 13 11.74 -3.10 -1.68
N ILE A 14 12.55 -3.46 -2.68
CA ILE A 14 13.23 -4.76 -2.74
C ILE A 14 14.04 -5.03 -1.46
N ALA A 15 14.61 -3.98 -0.85
CA ALA A 15 15.38 -4.05 0.39
C ALA A 15 14.57 -4.58 1.59
N LEU A 16 13.31 -4.18 1.74
CA LEU A 16 12.44 -4.67 2.81
C LEU A 16 12.09 -6.14 2.63
N ASN A 17 11.86 -6.55 1.38
CA ASN A 17 11.56 -7.94 1.06
C ASN A 17 12.78 -8.84 1.28
N ILE A 18 13.98 -8.36 0.92
CA ILE A 18 15.26 -9.04 1.19
C ILE A 18 15.49 -9.17 2.69
N ALA A 19 15.31 -8.09 3.47
CA ALA A 19 15.47 -8.13 4.92
C ALA A 19 14.53 -9.13 5.59
N PHE A 20 13.28 -9.22 5.11
CA PHE A 20 12.31 -10.20 5.58
C PHE A 20 12.73 -11.64 5.25
N VAL A 21 13.10 -11.91 4.00
CA VAL A 21 13.54 -13.24 3.55
C VAL A 21 14.80 -13.69 4.29
N VAL A 22 15.79 -12.80 4.44
CA VAL A 22 17.01 -13.08 5.21
C VAL A 22 16.67 -13.39 6.67
N SER A 23 15.80 -12.60 7.31
CA SER A 23 15.39 -12.87 8.70
C SER A 23 14.65 -14.19 8.85
N LEU A 24 13.80 -14.55 7.88
CA LEU A 24 13.05 -15.80 7.88
C LEU A 24 13.98 -17.02 7.70
N ILE A 25 14.96 -16.91 6.79
CA ILE A 25 15.98 -17.94 6.57
C ILE A 25 16.86 -18.09 7.81
N SER A 26 17.26 -16.98 8.43
CA SER A 26 18.04 -16.98 9.67
C SER A 26 17.29 -17.68 10.83
N ILE A 27 15.99 -17.42 10.98
CA ILE A 27 15.15 -18.10 11.98
C ILE A 27 15.09 -19.61 11.72
N LEU A 28 14.84 -20.02 10.46
CA LEU A 28 14.80 -21.43 10.08
C LEU A 28 16.15 -22.13 10.27
N ALA A 29 17.25 -21.45 9.93
CA ALA A 29 18.59 -21.97 10.14
C ALA A 29 18.88 -22.18 11.62
N MET A 30 18.45 -21.26 12.50
CA MET A 30 18.60 -21.43 13.94
C MET A 30 17.77 -22.60 14.49
N ASP A 31 16.50 -22.70 14.09
CA ASP A 31 15.60 -23.72 14.64
C ASP A 31 15.94 -25.14 14.14
N LEU A 32 16.51 -25.27 12.92
CA LEU A 32 16.89 -26.57 12.33
C LEU A 32 18.32 -27.01 12.66
N TYR A 33 19.29 -26.11 12.64
CA TYR A 33 20.71 -26.46 12.81
C TYR A 33 21.23 -26.20 14.23
N PHE A 34 20.93 -25.05 14.83
CA PHE A 34 21.53 -24.67 16.10
C PHE A 34 20.89 -25.37 17.30
N ARG A 35 19.60 -25.70 17.20
CA ARG A 35 18.84 -26.33 18.30
C ARG A 35 19.18 -27.81 18.53
N ASN A 36 19.82 -28.46 17.56
CA ASN A 36 20.13 -29.90 17.57
C ASN A 36 21.62 -30.20 17.79
N ILE A 37 22.48 -29.19 17.83
CA ILE A 37 23.92 -29.35 18.06
C ILE A 37 24.20 -29.18 19.56
N PRO A 38 24.90 -30.12 20.23
CA PRO A 38 25.31 -29.96 21.62
C PRO A 38 26.22 -28.74 21.73
N GLU A 39 25.90 -27.86 22.67
CA GLU A 39 26.47 -26.52 22.84
C GLU A 39 28.01 -26.51 22.73
N ILE A 40 28.52 -26.06 21.58
CA ILE A 40 29.98 -25.96 21.34
C ILE A 40 30.59 -24.81 22.17
N PHE A 41 29.77 -23.82 22.55
CA PHE A 41 30.16 -22.68 23.39
C PHE A 41 29.06 -22.37 24.41
N SER A 42 29.43 -22.24 25.68
CA SER A 42 28.52 -21.91 26.80
C SER A 42 27.73 -20.60 26.62
N TRP A 43 28.25 -19.65 25.82
CA TRP A 43 27.58 -18.38 25.50
C TRP A 43 26.79 -18.42 24.17
N GLY A 44 26.91 -19.49 23.38
CA GLY A 44 26.26 -19.60 22.08
C GLY A 44 24.73 -19.66 22.16
N SER A 45 24.22 -20.24 23.24
CA SER A 45 22.78 -20.36 23.52
C SER A 45 22.14 -18.98 23.74
N GLU A 46 22.73 -18.14 24.60
CA GLU A 46 22.24 -16.78 24.86
C GLU A 46 22.35 -15.87 23.63
N PHE A 47 23.47 -15.96 22.89
CA PHE A 47 23.64 -15.18 21.66
C PHE A 47 22.61 -15.57 20.59
N GLY A 48 22.29 -16.85 20.48
CA GLY A 48 21.25 -17.36 19.60
C GLY A 48 19.87 -16.78 19.93
N ASP A 49 19.49 -16.72 21.21
CA ASP A 49 18.21 -16.15 21.63
C ASP A 49 18.11 -14.65 21.34
N ILE A 50 19.17 -13.87 21.60
CA ILE A 50 19.22 -12.43 21.30
C ILE A 50 19.05 -12.20 19.80
N TYR A 51 19.79 -12.94 18.97
CA TYR A 51 19.70 -12.80 17.53
C TYR A 51 18.33 -13.24 16.99
N TYR A 52 17.75 -14.33 17.53
CA TYR A 52 16.39 -14.75 17.20
C TYR A 52 15.37 -13.64 17.49
N ARG A 53 15.46 -13.00 18.66
CA ARG A 53 14.61 -11.86 19.04
C ARG A 53 14.77 -10.67 18.11
N ILE A 54 15.99 -10.38 17.65
CA ILE A 54 16.25 -9.32 16.66
C ILE A 54 15.57 -9.66 15.32
N CYS A 55 15.73 -10.89 14.82
CA CYS A 55 15.04 -11.34 13.60
C CYS A 55 13.51 -11.26 13.75
N LEU A 56 12.97 -11.64 14.90
CA LEU A 56 11.54 -11.54 15.19
C LEU A 56 11.07 -10.08 15.20
N SER A 57 11.87 -9.16 15.76
CA SER A 57 11.59 -7.72 15.75
C SER A 57 11.57 -7.15 14.32
N ILE A 58 12.52 -7.55 13.47
CA ILE A 58 12.56 -7.15 12.06
C ILE A 58 11.33 -7.66 11.31
N VAL A 59 10.92 -8.91 11.55
CA VAL A 59 9.69 -9.50 10.99
C VAL A 59 8.45 -8.72 11.43
N ALA A 60 8.34 -8.40 12.72
CA ALA A 60 7.22 -7.61 13.25
C ALA A 60 7.19 -6.20 12.63
N SER A 61 8.34 -5.53 12.54
CA SER A 61 8.48 -4.22 11.90
C SER A 61 8.06 -4.25 10.43
N TYR A 62 8.42 -5.31 9.69
CA TYR A 62 7.98 -5.52 8.32
C TYR A 62 6.45 -5.66 8.22
N ILE A 63 5.83 -6.45 9.09
CA ILE A 63 4.37 -6.62 9.14
C ILE A 63 3.67 -5.30 9.44
N PHE A 64 4.16 -4.54 10.43
CA PHE A 64 3.62 -3.23 10.77
C PHE A 64 3.74 -2.23 9.62
N TYR A 65 4.90 -2.14 8.97
CA TYR A 65 5.08 -1.29 7.81
C TYR A 65 4.10 -1.66 6.68
N PHE A 66 3.96 -2.95 6.41
CA PHE A 66 3.04 -3.44 5.39
C PHE A 66 1.58 -3.05 5.68
N ILE A 67 1.11 -3.27 6.91
CA ILE A 67 -0.28 -2.97 7.28
C ILE A 67 -0.51 -1.46 7.35
N VAL A 68 0.35 -0.72 8.06
CA VAL A 68 0.11 0.69 8.39
C VAL A 68 0.38 1.61 7.20
N VAL A 69 1.48 1.38 6.48
CA VAL A 69 1.92 2.29 5.43
C VAL A 69 1.38 1.83 4.08
N HIS A 70 1.61 0.56 3.73
CA HIS A 70 1.31 0.08 2.38
C HIS A 70 -0.19 -0.09 2.14
N LEU A 71 -0.91 -0.67 3.10
CA LEU A 71 -2.36 -0.85 3.00
C LEU A 71 -3.08 0.52 2.97
N LYS A 72 -2.64 1.46 3.81
CA LYS A 72 -3.21 2.82 3.89
C LYS A 72 -2.94 3.64 2.64
N ALA A 73 -1.70 3.68 2.15
CA ALA A 73 -1.33 4.42 0.95
C ALA A 73 -2.11 3.98 -0.29
N MET A 74 -2.54 2.72 -0.30
CA MET A 74 -3.29 2.15 -1.40
C MET A 74 -4.78 2.46 -1.33
N LYS A 75 -5.37 2.42 -0.12
CA LYS A 75 -6.73 2.93 0.12
C LYS A 75 -6.84 4.41 -0.27
N ASP A 76 -5.82 5.21 0.05
CA ASP A 76 -5.79 6.62 -0.35
C ASP A 76 -5.69 6.81 -1.86
N LYS A 77 -4.90 6.00 -2.57
CA LYS A 77 -4.84 6.05 -4.05
C LYS A 77 -6.16 5.69 -4.71
N GLU A 78 -6.92 4.76 -4.15
CA GLU A 78 -8.26 4.41 -4.64
C GLU A 78 -9.26 5.55 -4.40
N ASN A 79 -9.24 6.17 -3.22
CA ASN A 79 -10.05 7.34 -2.92
C ASN A 79 -9.74 8.53 -3.84
N VAL A 80 -8.46 8.80 -4.12
CA VAL A 80 -8.05 9.87 -5.04
C VAL A 80 -8.52 9.61 -6.47
N LYS A 81 -8.49 8.35 -6.93
CA LYS A 81 -9.00 8.01 -8.27
C LYS A 81 -10.51 8.25 -8.38
N ASN A 82 -11.26 7.90 -7.34
CA ASN A 82 -12.70 8.19 -7.27
C ASN A 82 -12.98 9.69 -7.22
N TRP A 83 -12.18 10.47 -6.50
CA TRP A 83 -12.38 11.92 -6.45
C TRP A 83 -12.15 12.57 -7.82
N LYS A 84 -11.07 12.21 -8.53
CA LYS A 84 -10.78 12.78 -9.86
C LYS A 84 -11.93 12.57 -10.84
N SER A 85 -12.57 11.39 -10.85
CA SER A 85 -13.68 11.12 -11.76
C SER A 85 -14.93 11.94 -11.42
N ILE A 86 -15.21 12.17 -10.13
CA ILE A 86 -16.33 13.00 -9.68
C ILE A 86 -16.12 14.47 -10.06
N THR A 87 -14.94 15.02 -9.83
CA THR A 87 -14.65 16.43 -10.14
C THR A 87 -14.75 16.71 -11.63
N ILE A 88 -14.19 15.83 -12.47
CA ILE A 88 -14.25 15.98 -13.92
C ILE A 88 -15.71 15.89 -14.39
N LYS A 89 -16.46 14.88 -13.91
CA LYS A 89 -17.87 14.71 -14.28
C LYS A 89 -18.74 15.90 -13.89
N ASN A 90 -18.57 16.42 -12.66
CA ASN A 90 -19.30 17.59 -12.19
C ASN A 90 -18.95 18.85 -13.00
N PHE A 91 -17.69 19.00 -13.41
CA PHE A 91 -17.27 20.14 -14.22
C PHE A 91 -17.92 20.13 -15.61
N TRP A 92 -17.93 18.98 -16.29
CA TRP A 92 -18.60 18.84 -17.59
C TRP A 92 -20.12 19.04 -17.50
N SER A 93 -20.77 18.50 -16.48
CA SER A 93 -22.22 18.71 -16.29
C SER A 93 -22.58 20.17 -16.01
N LEU A 94 -21.72 20.90 -15.27
CA LEU A 94 -21.93 22.32 -15.03
C LEU A 94 -21.81 23.11 -16.34
N ARG A 95 -20.78 22.82 -17.14
CA ARG A 95 -20.58 23.48 -18.44
C ARG A 95 -21.79 23.33 -19.36
N GLU A 96 -22.32 22.11 -19.50
CA GLU A 96 -23.48 21.82 -20.36
C GLU A 96 -24.73 22.61 -19.90
N ASN A 97 -24.94 22.71 -18.59
CA ASN A 97 -26.06 23.45 -18.02
C ASN A 97 -25.97 24.98 -18.27
N TYR A 98 -24.75 25.54 -18.29
CA TYR A 98 -24.54 26.94 -18.67
C TYR A 98 -24.78 27.20 -20.16
N GLU A 99 -24.33 26.31 -21.04
CA GLU A 99 -24.55 26.47 -22.48
C GLU A 99 -26.04 26.42 -22.83
N HIS A 100 -26.81 25.48 -22.24
CA HIS A 100 -28.28 25.44 -22.42
C HIS A 100 -28.98 26.72 -21.95
N LYS A 101 -28.61 27.26 -20.78
CA LYS A 101 -29.18 28.54 -20.29
C LYS A 101 -28.82 29.72 -21.19
N SER A 102 -27.61 29.74 -21.75
CA SER A 102 -27.16 30.80 -22.66
C SER A 102 -27.92 30.78 -24.00
N LEU A 103 -28.20 29.59 -24.52
CA LEU A 103 -28.97 29.38 -25.75
C LEU A 103 -30.45 29.76 -25.55
N HIS A 104 -31.03 29.38 -24.40
CA HIS A 104 -32.39 29.79 -24.04
C HIS A 104 -32.52 31.31 -23.87
N LYS A 105 -31.53 31.98 -23.27
CA LYS A 105 -31.54 33.44 -23.15
C LYS A 105 -31.45 34.12 -24.52
N LYS A 106 -30.60 33.62 -25.43
CA LYS A 106 -30.51 34.14 -26.81
C LYS A 106 -31.80 33.96 -27.60
N SER A 107 -32.51 32.84 -27.44
CA SER A 107 -33.79 32.62 -28.15
C SER A 107 -34.92 33.51 -27.63
N LEU A 108 -34.93 33.86 -26.34
CA LEU A 108 -35.88 34.81 -25.76
C LEU A 108 -35.63 36.25 -26.23
N VAL A 109 -34.37 36.70 -26.27
CA VAL A 109 -34.03 38.04 -26.78
C VAL A 109 -34.38 38.18 -28.27
N LYS A 110 -34.15 37.13 -29.06
CA LYS A 110 -34.52 37.10 -30.48
C LYS A 110 -36.04 37.15 -30.70
N LYS A 111 -36.85 36.65 -29.76
CA LYS A 111 -38.32 36.73 -29.81
C LYS A 111 -38.89 38.09 -29.38
N GLN A 112 -38.13 38.90 -28.65
CA GLN A 112 -38.56 40.23 -28.19
C GLN A 112 -38.05 41.39 -29.06
N GLY A 113 -37.22 41.11 -30.07
CA GLY A 113 -36.68 42.07 -31.03
C GLY A 113 -37.41 42.09 -32.37
N PHE A 114 -38.68 41.66 -32.41
CA PHE A 114 -39.58 41.75 -33.57
C PHE A 114 -40.90 42.36 -33.13
#